data_AF-A0A1D3TII0-F1
#
_entry.id   AF-A0A1D3TII0-F1
#
_cell.length_a   1.000
_cell.length_b   1.000
_cell.length_c   1.000
_cell.angle_alpha   90.00
_cell.angle_beta   90.00
_cell.angle_gamma   90.00
#
_symmetry.space_group_name_H-M   'P 1'
#
loop_
_entity.id
_entity.type
_entity.pdbx_description
1 polymer ?
#
loop_
_entity_poly.entity_id
_entity_poly.type
_entity_poly.pdbx_seq_one_letter_code
_entity_poly.pdbx_strand_id
1 'polypeptide(L)'
;MRLTNLLFLRGKVSSCEEKADKEGIEGKFLPEGREQTEENSMSPFPFEDTSGSNNDSILDVIKKIPINPFIDSNENLNKYKYGVEKKNIERYTGLQVYEEEDEKDYKKKKPFDYPFPISKNVIFEKNIVNKSDDRININYSNIASDLYPEEGYKTPNRKKHFSADWELLLAHNHGLYNFKNTDNNVIVNKDMYSLNTENDIRNKLNLYIERINVDNPNDACKYLAIEEYKCLLTHSFHMNADMSNQKCVKWFNEYMQCKWDEHKLNYGYNYIENRRNKKSKAYIAAPDYQYS
;
A
#
# COMPACT_ATOMS: atom_id res chain seq x y z
N MET A 1 10.81 0.37 21.98
CA MET A 1 11.69 1.20 21.12
C MET A 1 11.09 1.21 19.72
N ARG A 2 10.48 2.33 19.31
CA ARG A 2 9.77 2.46 18.03
C ARG A 2 10.74 2.94 16.94
N LEU A 3 11.03 2.08 15.95
CA LEU A 3 11.85 2.36 14.78
C LEU A 3 11.09 3.05 13.63
N THR A 4 9.94 3.65 13.90
CA THR A 4 9.03 4.19 12.87
C THR A 4 9.40 5.57 12.34
N ASN A 5 10.38 6.27 12.93
CA ASN A 5 10.74 7.65 12.54
C ASN A 5 12.02 7.78 11.68
N LEU A 6 12.69 6.69 11.32
CA LEU A 6 14.00 6.76 10.64
C LEU A 6 13.93 6.77 9.11
N LEU A 7 12.77 6.52 8.50
CA LEU A 7 12.64 6.46 7.03
C LEU A 7 12.41 7.83 6.35
N PHE A 8 12.24 8.93 7.11
CA PHE A 8 11.92 10.25 6.54
C PHE A 8 12.98 11.34 6.77
N LEU A 9 14.11 11.07 7.43
CA LEU A 9 15.09 12.10 7.84
C LEU A 9 16.49 11.96 7.24
N ARG A 10 16.66 11.21 6.15
CA ARG A 10 17.93 11.21 5.39
C ARG A 10 17.79 11.98 4.10
N GLY A 11 17.80 13.31 4.22
CA GLY A 11 17.83 14.23 3.09
C GLY A 11 18.01 15.68 3.53
N LYS A 12 19.25 16.18 3.39
CA LYS A 12 19.70 17.58 3.43
C LYS A 12 19.70 18.31 4.79
N VAL A 13 20.86 18.25 5.44
CA VAL A 13 21.41 19.41 6.16
C VAL A 13 22.22 20.20 5.12
N SER A 14 21.74 21.39 4.74
CA SER A 14 22.55 22.41 4.06
C SER A 14 21.84 23.77 4.15
N SER A 15 22.43 24.64 4.97
CA SER A 15 22.42 26.11 4.99
C SER A 15 21.14 26.88 4.60
N CYS A 16 20.56 27.55 5.60
CA CYS A 16 19.73 28.73 5.37
C CYS A 16 20.66 29.94 5.18
N GLU A 17 20.72 30.48 3.97
CA GLU A 17 21.23 31.83 3.71
C GLU A 17 20.13 32.68 3.05
N GLU A 18 20.15 33.96 3.43
CA GLU A 18 19.10 34.96 3.38
C GLU A 18 18.72 35.41 1.95
N LYS A 19 17.42 35.68 1.74
CA LYS A 19 16.93 36.43 0.56
C LYS A 19 16.93 37.92 0.90
N ALA A 20 17.59 38.72 0.05
CA ALA A 20 17.45 40.17 0.03
C ALA A 20 16.61 40.59 -1.20
N ASP A 21 15.62 41.44 -0.93
CA ASP A 21 14.71 42.09 -1.88
C ASP A 21 15.44 43.01 -2.87
N LYS A 22 14.94 43.12 -4.11
CA LYS A 22 14.89 44.38 -4.89
C LYS A 22 13.72 44.41 -5.89
N GLU A 23 12.96 45.49 -5.80
CA GLU A 23 11.88 45.94 -6.68
C GLU A 23 12.39 46.55 -8.00
N GLY A 24 11.52 46.55 -9.02
CA GLY A 24 11.28 47.67 -9.95
C GLY A 24 12.10 47.75 -11.25
N ILE A 25 11.43 47.74 -12.41
CA ILE A 25 11.24 48.89 -13.33
C ILE A 25 10.41 48.48 -14.57
N GLU A 26 9.61 49.44 -15.02
CA GLU A 26 8.47 49.42 -15.94
C GLU A 26 8.79 49.33 -17.45
N GLY A 27 7.79 48.83 -18.21
CA GLY A 27 7.16 49.62 -19.30
C GLY A 27 7.55 49.33 -20.76
N LYS A 28 6.58 48.87 -21.58
CA LYS A 28 5.97 49.65 -22.68
C LYS A 28 4.87 48.91 -23.47
N PHE A 29 3.92 49.71 -23.94
CA PHE A 29 2.62 49.47 -24.59
C PHE A 29 2.65 48.87 -26.03
N LEU A 30 1.61 48.03 -26.29
CA LEU A 30 0.71 47.78 -27.46
C LEU A 30 0.72 48.78 -28.67
N PRO A 31 0.13 48.48 -29.88
CA PRO A 31 -1.20 47.82 -30.07
C PRO A 31 -1.54 47.05 -31.39
N GLU A 32 -2.78 46.51 -31.42
CA GLU A 32 -3.73 46.27 -32.55
C GLU A 32 -3.33 45.27 -33.68
N GLY A 33 -4.16 44.33 -34.18
CA GLY A 33 -5.61 44.21 -34.31
C GLY A 33 -5.95 44.00 -35.79
N ARG A 34 -6.49 42.84 -36.20
CA ARG A 34 -7.22 42.65 -37.48
C ARG A 34 -7.96 41.30 -37.53
N GLU A 35 -9.28 41.38 -37.60
CA GLU A 35 -10.20 40.32 -38.04
C GLU A 35 -10.12 40.13 -39.56
N GLN A 36 -10.32 38.89 -40.03
CA GLN A 36 -11.01 38.58 -41.28
C GLN A 36 -11.53 37.13 -41.27
N THR A 37 -12.79 37.02 -41.67
CA THR A 37 -13.73 35.88 -41.71
C THR A 37 -13.66 35.09 -43.03
N GLU A 38 -14.45 34.00 -43.07
CA GLU A 38 -14.88 33.15 -44.22
C GLU A 38 -13.96 31.94 -44.52
N GLU A 39 -14.42 30.71 -44.74
CA GLU A 39 -15.75 30.09 -44.83
C GLU A 39 -15.61 28.55 -44.74
N ASN A 40 -16.60 27.92 -44.12
CA ASN A 40 -17.12 26.55 -44.28
C ASN A 40 -16.35 25.48 -45.09
N SER A 41 -16.05 24.35 -44.42
CA SER A 41 -16.53 23.06 -44.93
C SER A 41 -16.93 22.14 -43.76
N MET A 42 -18.25 21.91 -43.72
CA MET A 42 -18.96 21.05 -42.78
C MET A 42 -18.65 19.58 -43.09
N SER A 43 -18.23 18.81 -42.10
CA SER A 43 -18.49 17.36 -42.06
C SER A 43 -19.41 17.11 -40.85
N PRO A 44 -20.56 16.42 -41.01
CA PRO A 44 -21.54 16.34 -39.94
C PRO A 44 -21.07 15.33 -38.88
N PHE A 45 -20.70 15.82 -37.71
CA PHE A 45 -20.70 15.01 -36.49
C PHE A 45 -22.16 14.75 -36.10
N PRO A 46 -22.63 13.49 -36.07
CA PRO A 46 -24.03 13.23 -35.77
C PRO A 46 -24.18 12.92 -34.29
N PHE A 47 -24.01 13.90 -33.40
CA PHE A 47 -24.51 13.78 -32.03
C PHE A 47 -24.81 15.15 -31.44
N GLU A 48 -25.96 15.70 -31.81
CA GLU A 48 -26.74 16.52 -30.91
C GLU A 48 -28.20 16.13 -31.05
N ASP A 49 -28.70 15.38 -30.07
CA ASP A 49 -30.11 15.39 -29.71
C ASP A 49 -30.21 15.28 -28.18
N THR A 50 -31.00 16.20 -27.66
CA THR A 50 -31.29 16.49 -26.26
C THR A 50 -32.08 15.38 -25.55
N SER A 51 -31.92 15.32 -24.22
CA SER A 51 -32.83 14.69 -23.23
C SER A 51 -32.95 13.16 -23.24
N GLY A 52 -32.01 12.50 -22.58
CA GLY A 52 -32.17 11.12 -22.12
C GLY A 52 -31.19 10.84 -21.01
N SER A 53 -31.64 10.71 -19.77
CA SER A 53 -30.78 10.32 -18.66
C SER A 53 -30.15 8.95 -18.95
N ASN A 54 -28.82 8.90 -19.11
CA ASN A 54 -28.00 7.77 -18.66
C ASN A 54 -28.27 6.37 -19.27
N ASN A 55 -28.83 6.25 -20.48
CA ASN A 55 -29.15 4.94 -21.07
C ASN A 55 -27.93 4.01 -21.24
N ASP A 56 -26.74 4.56 -21.54
CA ASP A 56 -25.52 3.75 -21.70
C ASP A 56 -24.90 3.29 -20.37
N SER A 57 -25.15 4.02 -19.28
CA SER A 57 -24.60 3.70 -17.95
C SER A 57 -25.31 2.54 -17.24
N ILE A 58 -26.43 2.07 -17.79
CA ILE A 58 -27.29 1.01 -17.24
C ILE A 58 -27.26 -0.23 -18.16
N LEU A 59 -26.35 -0.25 -19.15
CA LEU A 59 -26.25 -1.31 -20.14
C LEU A 59 -26.11 -2.70 -19.51
N ASP A 60 -25.35 -2.80 -18.41
CA ASP A 60 -25.17 -4.05 -17.66
C ASP A 60 -26.49 -4.56 -17.05
N VAL A 61 -27.34 -3.66 -16.54
CA VAL A 61 -28.66 -4.02 -16.01
C VAL A 61 -29.60 -4.43 -17.15
N ILE A 62 -29.60 -3.67 -18.26
CA ILE A 62 -30.44 -3.96 -19.43
C ILE A 62 -30.07 -5.31 -20.06
N LYS A 63 -28.77 -5.60 -20.19
CA LYS A 63 -28.24 -6.86 -20.75
C LYS A 63 -28.11 -7.98 -19.72
N LYS A 64 -28.52 -7.73 -18.46
CA LYS A 64 -28.44 -8.68 -17.35
C LYS A 64 -27.02 -9.22 -17.14
N ILE A 65 -26.00 -8.39 -17.29
CA ILE A 65 -24.58 -8.77 -17.13
C ILE A 65 -24.20 -8.53 -15.66
N PRO A 66 -23.99 -9.59 -14.85
CA PRO A 66 -23.57 -9.41 -13.47
C PRO A 66 -22.11 -8.95 -13.40
N ILE A 67 -21.87 -7.88 -12.63
CA ILE A 67 -20.51 -7.37 -12.36
C ILE A 67 -19.73 -8.35 -11.46
N ASN A 68 -20.43 -9.07 -10.58
CA ASN A 68 -19.85 -10.04 -9.66
C ASN A 68 -20.87 -11.15 -9.34
N PRO A 69 -20.44 -12.30 -8.78
CA PRO A 69 -21.34 -13.41 -8.48
C PRO A 69 -22.37 -13.09 -7.37
N PHE A 70 -22.16 -12.05 -6.55
CA PHE A 70 -23.14 -11.62 -5.56
C PHE A 70 -24.36 -10.97 -6.22
N ILE A 71 -24.15 -10.11 -7.21
CA ILE A 71 -25.22 -9.49 -8.00
C ILE A 71 -25.96 -10.55 -8.80
N ASP A 72 -25.23 -11.50 -9.42
CA ASP A 72 -25.84 -12.64 -10.14
C ASP A 72 -26.82 -13.43 -9.27
N SER A 73 -26.43 -13.72 -8.02
CA SER A 73 -27.27 -14.43 -7.05
C SER A 73 -28.41 -13.58 -6.49
N ASN A 74 -28.22 -12.28 -6.29
CA ASN A 74 -29.25 -11.40 -5.73
C ASN A 74 -30.34 -11.07 -6.76
N GLU A 75 -29.96 -10.92 -8.03
CA GLU A 75 -30.86 -10.63 -9.15
C GLU A 75 -31.36 -11.88 -9.89
N ASN A 76 -30.95 -13.07 -9.46
CA ASN A 76 -31.31 -14.37 -10.05
C ASN A 76 -30.97 -14.46 -11.57
N LEU A 77 -29.83 -13.92 -11.98
CA LEU A 77 -29.41 -13.89 -13.39
C LEU A 77 -28.83 -15.24 -13.87
N ASN A 78 -28.35 -16.07 -12.93
CA ASN A 78 -27.85 -17.43 -13.14
C ASN A 78 -26.77 -17.56 -14.23
N LYS A 79 -25.90 -16.55 -14.38
CA LYS A 79 -24.81 -16.57 -15.37
C LYS A 79 -23.52 -17.17 -14.82
N TYR A 80 -23.30 -17.18 -13.50
CA TYR A 80 -22.16 -17.85 -12.89
C TYR A 80 -22.45 -19.34 -12.64
N LYS A 81 -21.81 -20.24 -13.40
CA LYS A 81 -21.98 -21.70 -13.31
C LYS A 81 -21.81 -22.26 -11.89
N TYR A 82 -20.88 -21.70 -11.12
CA TYR A 82 -20.51 -22.20 -9.79
C TYR A 82 -21.24 -21.47 -8.64
N GLY A 83 -22.17 -20.56 -8.95
CA GLY A 83 -22.88 -19.77 -7.94
C GLY A 83 -21.97 -18.84 -7.13
N VAL A 84 -22.45 -18.44 -5.94
CA VAL A 84 -21.70 -17.59 -5.00
C VAL A 84 -21.70 -18.17 -3.59
N GLU A 85 -20.54 -18.21 -2.96
CA GLU A 85 -20.42 -18.45 -1.53
C GLU A 85 -20.64 -17.13 -0.78
N LYS A 86 -21.74 -17.04 -0.01
CA LYS A 86 -22.03 -15.86 0.81
C LYS A 86 -21.13 -15.87 2.05
N LYS A 87 -20.30 -14.83 2.22
CA LYS A 87 -19.48 -14.65 3.42
C LYS A 87 -20.34 -14.04 4.53
N ASN A 88 -20.01 -14.29 5.79
CA ASN A 88 -20.66 -13.60 6.91
C ASN A 88 -20.21 -12.12 6.98
N ILE A 89 -20.95 -11.28 7.70
CA ILE A 89 -20.65 -9.85 7.78
C ILE A 89 -19.29 -9.56 8.42
N GLU A 90 -18.83 -10.41 9.34
CA GLU A 90 -17.52 -10.32 9.99
C GLU A 90 -16.36 -10.43 8.99
N ARG A 91 -16.61 -11.00 7.81
CA ARG A 91 -15.60 -11.14 6.75
C ARG A 91 -15.56 -9.96 5.77
N TYR A 92 -16.58 -9.11 5.75
CA TYR A 92 -16.59 -7.92 4.90
C TYR A 92 -16.12 -6.69 5.67
N THR A 93 -16.43 -6.63 6.96
CA THR A 93 -16.16 -5.46 7.79
C THR A 93 -15.99 -5.85 9.25
N GLY A 94 -15.25 -5.05 10.01
CA GLY A 94 -15.12 -5.25 11.45
C GLY A 94 -13.99 -4.45 12.07
N LEU A 95 -13.90 -4.51 13.39
CA LEU A 95 -12.73 -4.02 14.12
C LEU A 95 -11.55 -4.97 13.95
N GLN A 96 -10.37 -4.37 13.90
CA GLN A 96 -9.12 -5.11 14.00
C GLN A 96 -8.95 -5.64 15.43
N VAL A 97 -8.29 -6.78 15.57
CA VAL A 97 -7.98 -7.43 16.85
C VAL A 97 -6.48 -7.45 17.10
N TYR A 98 -6.09 -7.57 18.38
CA TYR A 98 -4.72 -7.91 18.73
C TYR A 98 -4.41 -9.34 18.29
N GLU A 99 -3.47 -9.47 17.37
CA GLU A 99 -3.06 -10.73 16.75
C GLU A 99 -1.79 -11.33 17.37
N GLU A 100 -1.37 -10.83 18.54
CA GLU A 100 -0.10 -11.22 19.16
C GLU A 100 0.08 -12.75 19.24
N GLU A 101 1.26 -13.19 18.81
CA GLU A 101 1.65 -14.60 18.80
C GLU A 101 1.78 -15.13 20.24
N ASP A 102 2.24 -14.29 21.17
CA ASP A 102 2.40 -14.64 22.57
C ASP A 102 1.07 -15.05 23.20
N GLU A 103 0.96 -16.34 23.53
CA GLU A 103 -0.24 -16.91 24.16
C GLU A 103 -0.56 -16.31 25.53
N LYS A 104 0.39 -15.59 26.11
CA LYS A 104 0.27 -14.95 27.43
C LYS A 104 -0.34 -13.55 27.37
N ASP A 105 -0.55 -12.97 26.19
CA ASP A 105 -1.21 -11.67 26.10
C ASP A 105 -2.71 -11.80 26.35
N TYR A 106 -3.19 -11.11 27.40
CA TYR A 106 -4.59 -11.05 27.76
C TYR A 106 -5.43 -10.28 26.74
N LYS A 107 -4.81 -9.51 25.84
CA LYS A 107 -5.49 -8.77 24.77
C LYS A 107 -5.65 -9.58 23.49
N LYS A 108 -5.05 -10.77 23.38
CA LYS A 108 -5.17 -11.65 22.21
C LYS A 108 -6.63 -11.87 21.81
N LYS A 109 -6.92 -11.71 20.51
CA LYS A 109 -8.26 -11.78 19.91
C LYS A 109 -9.29 -10.77 20.45
N LYS A 110 -8.88 -9.80 21.29
CA LYS A 110 -9.76 -8.69 21.68
C LYS A 110 -9.65 -7.58 20.65
N PRO A 111 -10.74 -6.82 20.41
CA PRO A 111 -10.71 -5.68 19.52
C PRO A 111 -9.74 -4.62 20.05
N PHE A 112 -9.11 -3.87 19.14
CA PHE A 112 -8.27 -2.74 19.51
C PHE A 112 -9.03 -1.75 20.39
N ASP A 113 -8.37 -1.31 21.47
CA ASP A 113 -8.89 -0.27 22.33
C ASP A 113 -8.51 1.09 21.79
N TYR A 114 -9.52 1.94 21.66
CA TYR A 114 -9.35 3.31 21.20
C TYR A 114 -9.76 4.29 22.31
N PRO A 115 -9.22 5.52 22.32
CA PRO A 115 -9.58 6.55 23.30
C PRO A 115 -11.05 6.97 23.24
N PHE A 116 -11.72 6.72 22.11
CA PHE A 116 -13.12 7.06 21.85
C PHE A 116 -13.98 5.80 21.76
N PRO A 117 -15.29 5.91 22.08
CA PRO A 117 -16.21 4.78 22.01
C PRO A 117 -16.41 4.33 20.55
N ILE A 118 -16.09 3.08 20.26
CA ILE A 118 -16.36 2.45 18.96
C ILE A 118 -17.28 1.25 19.18
N SER A 119 -18.22 1.04 18.24
CA SER A 119 -19.04 -0.17 18.24
C SER A 119 -18.17 -1.41 18.12
N LYS A 120 -18.12 -2.21 19.19
CA LYS A 120 -17.43 -3.51 19.25
C LYS A 120 -18.30 -4.67 18.75
N ASN A 121 -19.40 -4.38 18.06
CA ASN A 121 -20.41 -5.37 17.68
C ASN A 121 -19.97 -6.28 16.54
N VAL A 122 -19.07 -5.80 15.67
CA VAL A 122 -18.58 -6.56 14.51
C VAL A 122 -17.06 -6.55 14.55
N ILE A 123 -16.48 -7.72 14.76
CA ILE A 123 -15.04 -7.96 14.76
C ILE A 123 -14.69 -8.65 13.45
N PHE A 124 -13.58 -8.25 12.83
CA PHE A 124 -13.18 -8.87 11.57
C PHE A 124 -12.61 -10.28 11.82
N GLU A 125 -13.16 -11.28 11.15
CA GLU A 125 -12.70 -12.67 11.25
C GLU A 125 -11.88 -13.09 10.03
N LYS A 126 -10.61 -13.41 10.26
CA LYS A 126 -9.72 -13.93 9.21
C LYS A 126 -10.11 -15.34 8.82
N ASN A 127 -10.14 -15.61 7.52
CA ASN A 127 -10.31 -16.95 7.00
C ASN A 127 -8.95 -17.64 6.86
N ILE A 128 -8.43 -18.16 7.98
CA ILE A 128 -7.08 -18.78 8.06
C ILE A 128 -7.08 -20.22 7.53
N VAL A 129 -8.24 -20.88 7.56
CA VAL A 129 -8.39 -22.27 7.15
C VAL A 129 -9.06 -22.29 5.79
N ASN A 130 -8.43 -22.94 4.80
CA ASN A 130 -9.05 -23.30 3.51
C ASN A 130 -10.28 -24.19 3.78
N LYS A 131 -11.41 -23.60 4.17
CA LYS A 131 -12.63 -24.37 4.48
C LYS A 131 -13.37 -24.83 3.22
N SER A 132 -13.02 -24.31 2.05
CA SER A 132 -13.49 -24.82 0.77
C SER A 132 -12.32 -25.54 0.08
N ASP A 133 -12.46 -26.85 -0.15
CA ASP A 133 -11.45 -27.65 -0.86
C ASP A 133 -11.16 -27.11 -2.28
N ASP A 134 -12.11 -26.38 -2.90
CA ASP A 134 -11.97 -25.76 -4.22
C ASP A 134 -12.13 -24.24 -4.20
N ARG A 135 -11.01 -23.52 -4.05
CA ARG A 135 -10.99 -22.06 -4.25
C ARG A 135 -10.86 -21.72 -5.73
N ILE A 136 -11.99 -21.49 -6.41
CA ILE A 136 -12.03 -21.21 -7.86
C ILE A 136 -11.28 -19.91 -8.22
N ASN A 137 -11.39 -18.85 -7.41
CA ASN A 137 -10.72 -17.58 -7.65
C ASN A 137 -9.50 -17.41 -6.72
N ILE A 138 -8.31 -17.55 -7.29
CA ILE A 138 -7.01 -17.38 -6.60
C ILE A 138 -6.37 -16.01 -6.87
N ASN A 139 -7.10 -15.06 -7.45
CA ASN A 139 -6.57 -13.72 -7.66
C ASN A 139 -6.38 -12.99 -6.33
N TYR A 140 -5.49 -12.00 -6.35
CA TYR A 140 -5.16 -11.19 -5.18
C TYR A 140 -6.40 -10.61 -4.49
N SER A 141 -7.38 -10.11 -5.26
CA SER A 141 -8.61 -9.53 -4.71
C SER A 141 -9.35 -10.50 -3.78
N ASN A 142 -9.49 -11.77 -4.18
CA ASN A 142 -10.16 -12.75 -3.35
C ASN A 142 -9.28 -13.19 -2.17
N ILE A 143 -7.99 -13.45 -2.39
CA ILE A 143 -7.06 -13.92 -1.33
C ILE A 143 -6.89 -12.87 -0.24
N ALA A 144 -6.68 -11.61 -0.62
CA ALA A 144 -6.45 -10.56 0.33
C ALA A 144 -7.72 -10.27 1.18
N SER A 145 -8.93 -10.50 0.63
CA SER A 145 -10.21 -10.39 1.36
C SER A 145 -10.38 -11.40 2.50
N ASP A 146 -9.57 -12.48 2.54
CA ASP A 146 -9.57 -13.42 3.67
C ASP A 146 -8.78 -12.89 4.87
N LEU A 147 -7.81 -12.01 4.60
CA LEU A 147 -6.86 -11.50 5.59
C LEU A 147 -7.20 -10.08 6.03
N TYR A 148 -7.84 -9.30 5.15
CA TYR A 148 -8.17 -7.90 5.38
C TYR A 148 -9.56 -7.57 4.80
N PRO A 149 -10.32 -6.68 5.44
CA PRO A 149 -11.54 -6.15 4.85
C PRO A 149 -11.22 -5.24 3.65
N GLU A 150 -11.94 -5.41 2.53
CA GLU A 150 -11.69 -4.67 1.28
C GLU A 150 -11.86 -3.14 1.47
N GLU A 151 -12.89 -2.73 2.21
CA GLU A 151 -13.15 -1.32 2.53
C GLU A 151 -12.33 -0.80 3.73
N GLY A 152 -11.59 -1.68 4.39
CA GLY A 152 -10.86 -1.35 5.61
C GLY A 152 -11.52 -1.72 6.91
N TYR A 153 -10.72 -1.69 7.97
CA TYR A 153 -11.22 -1.88 9.32
C TYR A 153 -12.12 -0.72 9.73
N LYS A 154 -13.11 -1.01 10.57
CA LYS A 154 -13.88 0.04 11.25
C LYS A 154 -12.94 0.80 12.17
N THR A 155 -12.69 2.06 11.83
CA THR A 155 -11.79 2.95 12.56
C THR A 155 -12.54 4.18 13.04
N PRO A 156 -11.97 4.92 14.02
CA PRO A 156 -12.42 6.27 14.35
C PRO A 156 -12.74 7.11 13.12
N ASN A 157 -13.96 7.62 13.08
CA ASN A 157 -14.37 8.60 12.11
C ASN A 157 -14.27 10.01 12.70
N ARG A 158 -13.51 10.91 12.04
CA ARG A 158 -13.34 12.33 12.42
C ARG A 158 -14.65 12.98 12.82
N LYS A 159 -15.70 12.84 11.99
CA LYS A 159 -17.00 13.50 12.18
C LYS A 159 -17.86 12.87 13.30
N LYS A 160 -17.57 11.63 13.71
CA LYS A 160 -18.39 10.90 14.69
C LYS A 160 -17.74 10.77 16.06
N HIS A 161 -16.41 10.80 16.15
CA HIS A 161 -15.66 10.44 17.35
C HIS A 161 -14.85 11.57 17.96
N PHE A 162 -14.67 12.68 17.24
CA PHE A 162 -13.96 13.86 17.74
C PHE A 162 -14.95 15.01 17.82
N SER A 163 -15.07 15.59 19.01
CA SER A 163 -15.96 16.74 19.25
C SER A 163 -15.24 18.05 18.92
N ALA A 164 -13.91 18.06 19.02
CA ALA A 164 -13.09 19.22 18.74
C ALA A 164 -11.82 18.84 17.95
N ASP A 165 -11.30 19.79 17.16
CA ASP A 165 -10.10 19.56 16.35
C ASP A 165 -8.83 19.34 17.20
N TRP A 166 -8.78 19.87 18.43
CA TRP A 166 -7.64 19.63 19.33
C TRP A 166 -7.55 18.17 19.79
N GLU A 167 -8.69 17.47 19.95
CA GLU A 167 -8.72 16.04 20.31
C GLU A 167 -8.12 15.20 19.18
N LEU A 168 -8.43 15.58 17.94
CA LEU A 168 -7.90 14.96 16.74
C LEU A 168 -6.38 15.14 16.64
N LEU A 169 -5.90 16.37 16.85
CA LEU A 169 -4.47 16.70 16.86
C LEU A 169 -3.74 15.96 17.98
N LEU A 170 -4.33 15.89 19.17
CA LEU A 170 -3.76 15.17 20.31
C LEU A 170 -3.68 13.67 20.03
N ALA A 171 -4.76 13.06 19.52
CA ALA A 171 -4.77 11.65 19.15
C ALA A 171 -3.72 11.34 18.07
N HIS A 172 -3.56 12.23 17.09
CA HIS A 172 -2.51 12.11 16.09
C HIS A 172 -1.11 12.20 16.69
N ASN A 173 -0.85 13.19 17.54
CA ASN A 173 0.45 13.37 18.20
C ASN A 173 0.85 12.15 19.02
N HIS A 174 -0.10 11.47 19.65
CA HIS A 174 0.15 10.22 20.39
C HIS A 174 0.18 8.96 19.51
N GLY A 175 -0.01 9.08 18.20
CA GLY A 175 -0.04 7.95 17.27
C GLY A 175 -1.26 7.04 17.45
N LEU A 176 -2.38 7.60 17.94
CA LEU A 176 -3.66 6.91 18.15
C LEU A 176 -4.67 7.17 17.02
N TYR A 177 -4.34 8.12 16.13
CA TYR A 177 -5.14 8.44 14.95
C TYR A 177 -4.23 8.94 13.82
N ASN A 178 -4.28 8.33 12.64
CA ASN A 178 -3.60 8.87 11.48
C ASN A 178 -4.59 9.68 10.65
N PHE A 179 -4.22 10.91 10.26
CA PHE A 179 -5.04 11.70 9.36
C PHE A 179 -5.31 10.90 8.09
N LYS A 180 -6.58 10.84 7.69
CA LYS A 180 -6.90 10.44 6.32
C LYS A 180 -6.27 11.47 5.42
N ASN A 181 -5.35 11.06 4.55
CA ASN A 181 -4.81 11.94 3.54
C ASN A 181 -5.98 12.35 2.63
N THR A 182 -6.45 13.58 2.75
CA THR A 182 -7.56 14.14 1.98
C THR A 182 -7.07 15.17 0.97
N ASP A 183 -5.84 15.03 0.47
CA ASP A 183 -5.30 15.98 -0.46
C ASP A 183 -5.53 15.49 -1.87
N ASN A 184 -6.46 16.12 -2.59
CA ASN A 184 -6.82 15.94 -4.00
C ASN A 184 -5.69 16.12 -5.03
N ASN A 185 -4.43 15.83 -4.69
CA ASN A 185 -3.30 15.84 -5.61
C ASN A 185 -3.03 14.41 -6.11
N VAL A 186 -3.82 14.05 -7.12
CA VAL A 186 -3.65 13.02 -8.15
C VAL A 186 -2.28 12.31 -8.10
N ILE A 187 -2.27 11.07 -7.60
CA ILE A 187 -1.36 9.92 -7.85
C ILE A 187 -1.19 9.03 -6.59
N VAL A 188 -1.42 9.53 -5.36
CA VAL A 188 -1.38 8.70 -4.13
C VAL A 188 -2.60 8.96 -3.23
N ASN A 189 -3.81 8.95 -3.80
CA ASN A 189 -5.05 9.33 -3.10
C ASN A 189 -6.17 8.30 -3.21
N LYS A 190 -5.85 7.05 -2.90
CA LYS A 190 -6.89 6.08 -2.55
C LYS A 190 -6.54 5.47 -1.20
N ASP A 191 -7.27 5.96 -0.21
CA ASP A 191 -7.60 5.30 1.03
C ASP A 191 -6.44 4.57 1.72
N MET A 192 -5.75 5.28 2.62
CA MET A 192 -4.87 4.69 3.65
C MET A 192 -5.53 3.60 4.51
N TYR A 193 -6.81 3.34 4.27
CA TYR A 193 -7.62 2.42 5.03
C TYR A 193 -8.31 1.36 4.18
N SER A 194 -8.35 1.45 2.84
CA SER A 194 -8.91 0.39 1.99
C SER A 194 -7.82 -0.54 1.49
N LEU A 195 -8.20 -1.74 1.07
CA LEU A 195 -7.25 -2.73 0.60
C LEU A 195 -6.64 -2.25 -0.72
N ASN A 196 -5.31 -2.26 -0.82
CA ASN A 196 -4.67 -1.93 -2.10
C ASN A 196 -5.11 -2.96 -3.14
N THR A 197 -5.50 -2.51 -4.33
CA THR A 197 -5.71 -3.44 -5.45
C THR A 197 -4.37 -3.93 -5.99
N GLU A 198 -4.37 -5.01 -6.78
CA GLU A 198 -3.15 -5.51 -7.42
C GLU A 198 -2.48 -4.45 -8.30
N ASN A 199 -3.28 -3.65 -9.02
CA ASN A 199 -2.77 -2.55 -9.84
C ASN A 199 -2.17 -1.43 -8.99
N ASP A 200 -2.78 -1.11 -7.84
CA ASP A 200 -2.22 -0.12 -6.91
C ASP A 200 -0.86 -0.57 -6.37
N ILE A 201 -0.73 -1.85 -6.02
CA ILE A 201 0.53 -2.44 -5.55
C ILE A 201 1.58 -2.35 -6.65
N ARG A 202 1.25 -2.78 -7.88
CA ARG A 202 2.15 -2.75 -9.03
C ARG A 202 2.62 -1.33 -9.34
N ASN A 203 1.70 -0.36 -9.35
CA ASN A 203 2.01 1.04 -9.63
C ASN A 203 2.90 1.64 -8.55
N LYS A 204 2.56 1.44 -7.26
CA LYS A 204 3.38 1.92 -6.13
C LYS A 204 4.78 1.30 -6.14
N LEU A 205 4.89 0.02 -6.47
CA LEU A 205 6.15 -0.69 -6.58
C LEU A 205 7.00 -0.16 -7.74
N ASN A 206 6.40 0.01 -8.92
CA ASN A 206 7.11 0.54 -10.09
C ASN A 206 7.67 1.95 -9.82
N LEU A 207 6.88 2.83 -9.20
CA LEU A 207 7.34 4.17 -8.80
C LEU A 207 8.48 4.13 -7.76
N TYR A 208 8.56 3.07 -6.95
CA TYR A 208 9.66 2.89 -6.01
C TYR A 208 10.91 2.36 -6.70
N ILE A 209 10.76 1.39 -7.61
CA ILE A 209 11.83 0.84 -8.43
C ILE A 209 12.47 1.94 -9.28
N GLU A 210 11.67 2.81 -9.91
CA GLU A 210 12.17 3.94 -10.70
C GLU A 210 13.02 4.88 -9.85
N ARG A 211 12.55 5.26 -8.65
CA ARG A 211 13.29 6.13 -7.72
C ARG A 211 14.63 5.50 -7.29
N ILE A 212 14.61 4.24 -6.87
CA ILE A 212 15.84 3.54 -6.45
C ILE A 212 16.86 3.43 -7.59
N ASN A 213 16.41 3.11 -8.80
CA ASN A 213 17.31 2.98 -9.94
C ASN A 213 17.93 4.33 -10.35
N VAL A 214 17.22 5.45 -10.14
CA VAL A 214 17.75 6.80 -10.34
C VAL A 214 18.75 7.18 -9.24
N ASP A 215 18.47 6.83 -7.98
CA ASP A 215 19.31 7.22 -6.85
C ASP A 215 20.67 6.51 -6.86
N ASN A 216 20.71 5.17 -7.04
CA ASN A 216 21.97 4.43 -7.12
C ASN A 216 21.84 3.15 -7.98
N PRO A 217 22.18 3.21 -9.29
CA PRO A 217 21.99 2.08 -10.19
C PRO A 217 22.89 0.88 -9.89
N ASN A 218 24.06 1.12 -9.28
CA ASN A 218 25.10 0.13 -8.99
C ASN A 218 25.00 -0.46 -7.57
N ASP A 219 23.93 -0.13 -6.83
CA ASP A 219 23.70 -0.68 -5.51
C ASP A 219 23.35 -2.18 -5.60
N ALA A 220 24.20 -3.03 -5.01
CA ALA A 220 23.99 -4.48 -4.94
C ALA A 220 22.75 -4.86 -4.11
N CYS A 221 22.38 -4.02 -3.13
CA CYS A 221 21.32 -4.30 -2.17
C CYS A 221 19.95 -3.79 -2.61
N LYS A 222 19.85 -3.14 -3.79
CA LYS A 222 18.62 -2.49 -4.24
C LYS A 222 17.42 -3.43 -4.35
N TYR A 223 17.63 -4.67 -4.80
CA TYR A 223 16.54 -5.64 -4.97
C TYR A 223 15.99 -6.14 -3.63
N LEU A 224 16.81 -6.16 -2.57
CA LEU A 224 16.36 -6.49 -1.22
C LEU A 224 15.42 -5.41 -0.70
N ALA A 225 15.76 -4.13 -0.92
CA ALA A 225 14.88 -3.02 -0.59
C ALA A 225 13.56 -3.05 -1.41
N ILE A 226 13.63 -3.44 -2.68
CA ILE A 226 12.44 -3.60 -3.54
C ILE A 226 11.53 -4.72 -3.03
N GLU A 227 12.08 -5.89 -2.67
CA GLU A 227 11.30 -7.01 -2.14
C GLU A 227 10.73 -6.73 -0.75
N GLU A 228 11.45 -6.00 0.11
CA GLU A 228 10.90 -5.50 1.38
C GLU A 228 9.66 -4.63 1.13
N TYR A 229 9.77 -3.63 0.26
CA TYR A 229 8.67 -2.72 -0.03
C TYR A 229 7.48 -3.43 -0.68
N LYS A 230 7.74 -4.36 -1.61
CA LYS A 230 6.73 -5.24 -2.20
C LYS A 230 6.02 -6.07 -1.13
N CYS A 231 6.76 -6.68 -0.21
CA CYS A 231 6.21 -7.44 0.90
C CYS A 231 5.31 -6.57 1.79
N LEU A 232 5.72 -5.34 2.10
CA LEU A 232 4.92 -4.40 2.88
C LEU A 232 3.60 -4.07 2.16
N LEU A 233 3.65 -3.81 0.86
CA LEU A 233 2.47 -3.49 0.05
C LEU A 233 1.48 -4.65 -0.05
N THR A 234 1.96 -5.88 -0.28
CA THR A 234 1.10 -7.08 -0.39
C THR A 234 0.48 -7.48 0.94
N HIS A 235 1.16 -7.18 2.06
CA HIS A 235 0.62 -7.37 3.40
C HIS A 235 -0.09 -6.14 3.96
N SER A 236 -0.46 -5.17 3.11
CA SER A 236 -1.26 -4.01 3.52
C SER A 236 -0.75 -3.31 4.76
N PHE A 237 0.55 -2.94 4.76
CA PHE A 237 1.21 -2.27 5.89
C PHE A 237 0.49 -1.00 6.37
N HIS A 238 -0.27 -0.35 5.49
CA HIS A 238 -1.07 0.82 5.81
C HIS A 238 -2.26 0.52 6.73
N MET A 239 -2.77 -0.72 6.72
CA MET A 239 -3.85 -1.17 7.61
C MET A 239 -3.34 -1.80 8.90
N ASN A 240 -2.30 -2.63 8.81
CA ASN A 240 -1.77 -3.38 9.95
C ASN A 240 -0.24 -3.45 9.88
N ALA A 241 0.40 -2.35 10.26
CA ALA A 241 1.86 -2.20 10.18
C ALA A 241 2.61 -3.27 10.98
N ASP A 242 2.13 -3.62 12.18
CA ASP A 242 2.84 -4.55 13.06
C ASP A 242 2.96 -5.94 12.43
N MET A 243 1.86 -6.48 11.91
CA MET A 243 1.86 -7.79 11.25
C MET A 243 2.68 -7.76 9.95
N SER A 244 2.54 -6.71 9.13
CA SER A 244 3.32 -6.59 7.89
C SER A 244 4.82 -6.50 8.19
N ASN A 245 5.21 -5.75 9.22
CA ASN A 245 6.59 -5.66 9.66
C ASN A 245 7.13 -7.02 10.11
N GLN A 246 6.37 -7.79 10.89
CA GLN A 246 6.77 -9.15 11.30
C GLN A 246 7.05 -10.07 10.09
N LYS A 247 6.27 -9.95 9.01
CA LYS A 247 6.49 -10.76 7.79
C LYS A 247 7.65 -10.27 6.94
N CYS A 248 7.89 -8.97 6.91
CA CYS A 248 8.81 -8.34 5.97
C CYS A 248 10.19 -8.02 6.58
N VAL A 249 10.33 -8.09 7.91
CA VAL A 249 11.61 -7.82 8.62
C VAL A 249 12.77 -8.70 8.14
N LYS A 250 12.47 -9.90 7.61
CA LYS A 250 13.50 -10.76 7.00
C LYS A 250 14.24 -10.05 5.85
N TRP A 251 13.52 -9.34 4.98
CA TRP A 251 14.12 -8.65 3.85
C TRP A 251 14.92 -7.44 4.28
N PHE A 252 14.44 -6.74 5.31
CA PHE A 252 15.18 -5.67 5.95
C PHE A 252 16.51 -6.17 6.56
N ASN A 253 16.49 -7.33 7.23
CA ASN A 253 17.70 -7.93 7.78
C ASN A 253 18.71 -8.31 6.69
N GLU A 254 18.25 -8.94 5.60
CA GLU A 254 19.11 -9.23 4.45
C GLU A 254 19.67 -7.95 3.81
N TYR A 255 18.84 -6.91 3.68
CA TYR A 255 19.28 -5.61 3.18
C TYR A 255 20.39 -5.01 4.04
N MET A 256 20.24 -5.05 5.37
CA MET A 256 21.26 -4.56 6.31
C MET A 256 22.56 -5.36 6.25
N GLN A 257 22.47 -6.68 6.11
CA GLN A 257 23.65 -7.54 5.91
C GLN A 257 24.35 -7.20 4.59
N CYS A 258 23.59 -7.08 3.50
CA CYS A 258 24.12 -6.69 2.21
C CYS A 258 24.82 -5.32 2.27
N LYS A 259 24.26 -4.35 2.98
CA LYS A 259 24.89 -3.03 3.14
C LYS A 259 26.21 -3.08 3.88
N TRP A 260 26.32 -3.94 4.89
CA TRP A 260 27.59 -4.20 5.54
C TRP A 260 28.59 -4.88 4.60
N ASP A 261 28.12 -5.83 3.79
CA ASP A 261 28.96 -6.53 2.82
C ASP A 261 29.45 -5.62 1.68
N GLU A 262 28.61 -4.72 1.18
CA GLU A 262 28.99 -3.67 0.23
C GLU A 262 30.06 -2.74 0.86
N HIS A 263 29.86 -2.35 2.12
CA HIS A 263 30.80 -1.49 2.83
C HIS A 263 32.15 -2.17 3.05
N LYS A 264 32.20 -3.42 3.52
CA LYS A 264 33.48 -4.12 3.76
C LYS A 264 34.27 -4.35 2.46
N LEU A 265 33.58 -4.58 1.33
CA LEU A 265 34.21 -4.72 0.02
C LEU A 265 34.78 -3.39 -0.48
N ASN A 266 34.03 -2.30 -0.35
CA ASN A 266 34.46 -0.98 -0.81
C ASN A 266 35.63 -0.42 0.00
N TYR A 267 35.69 -0.70 1.30
CA TYR A 267 36.75 -0.23 2.20
C TYR A 267 37.90 -1.24 2.41
N GLY A 268 37.82 -2.43 1.81
CA GLY A 268 38.87 -3.45 1.89
C GLY A 268 39.05 -4.05 3.29
N TYR A 269 37.98 -4.18 4.07
CA TYR A 269 38.06 -4.83 5.38
C TYR A 269 38.19 -6.34 5.22
N ASN A 270 39.22 -6.90 5.84
CA ASN A 270 39.46 -8.34 5.91
C ASN A 270 40.03 -8.73 7.29
N TYR A 271 40.08 -10.02 7.58
CA TYR A 271 40.64 -10.57 8.81
C TYR A 271 41.70 -11.63 8.49
N ILE A 272 42.66 -11.82 9.41
CA ILE A 272 43.67 -12.87 9.27
C ILE A 272 43.04 -14.19 9.70
N GLU A 273 42.91 -15.13 8.75
CA GLU A 273 42.38 -16.45 9.03
C GLU A 273 43.39 -17.34 9.74
N ASN A 274 42.90 -18.21 10.62
CA ASN A 274 43.72 -19.22 11.26
C ASN A 274 44.12 -20.32 10.28
N ARG A 275 45.21 -21.02 10.60
CA ARG A 275 45.57 -22.24 9.87
C ARG A 275 44.42 -23.25 9.94
N ARG A 276 44.22 -23.95 8.83
CA ARG A 276 43.21 -24.98 8.70
C ARG A 276 43.27 -26.02 9.81
N ASN A 277 42.12 -26.32 10.41
CA ASN A 277 42.00 -27.34 11.45
C ASN A 277 42.39 -28.73 10.94
N LYS A 278 43.13 -29.49 11.77
CA LYS A 278 43.61 -30.85 11.42
C LYS A 278 42.49 -31.83 11.09
N LYS A 279 41.28 -31.62 11.64
CA LYS A 279 40.05 -32.38 11.35
C LYS A 279 38.99 -31.55 10.61
N SER A 280 39.40 -30.70 9.67
CA SER A 280 38.45 -29.95 8.83
C SER A 280 37.55 -30.85 7.99
N LYS A 281 38.02 -32.06 7.65
CA LYS A 281 37.21 -33.09 6.98
C LYS A 281 36.72 -34.09 8.01
N ALA A 282 35.44 -34.45 7.95
CA ALA A 282 34.87 -35.49 8.81
C ALA A 282 35.45 -36.89 8.51
N TYR A 283 35.79 -37.14 7.23
CA TYR A 283 36.39 -38.39 6.77
C TYR A 283 37.46 -38.11 5.70
N ILE A 284 38.49 -38.97 5.60
CA ILE A 284 39.63 -38.75 4.71
C ILE A 284 39.25 -38.67 3.22
N ALA A 285 38.29 -39.50 2.81
CA ALA A 285 37.78 -39.52 1.44
C ALA A 285 36.65 -38.51 1.20
N ALA A 286 36.21 -37.76 2.22
CA ALA A 286 35.18 -36.77 2.03
C ALA A 286 35.70 -35.63 1.12
N PRO A 287 34.89 -35.17 0.16
CA PRO A 287 35.22 -34.01 -0.63
C PRO A 287 35.33 -32.79 0.28
N ASP A 288 36.22 -31.89 -0.09
CA ASP A 288 36.53 -30.70 0.68
C ASP A 288 36.29 -29.48 -0.17
N TYR A 289 35.03 -29.08 -0.19
CA TYR A 289 34.58 -27.91 -0.91
C TYR A 289 35.31 -26.69 -0.37
N GLN A 290 35.96 -25.97 -1.28
CA GLN A 290 36.57 -24.68 -0.95
C GLN A 290 35.46 -23.63 -0.94
N TYR A 291 35.37 -22.89 0.15
CA TYR A 291 34.48 -21.75 0.30
C TYR A 291 35.32 -20.48 0.25
N SER A 292 34.85 -19.51 -0.53
CA SER A 292 35.45 -18.18 -0.70
C SER A 292 35.22 -17.28 0.51
#